data_AF-A0A5E7D908-F1
#
_entry.id   AF-A0A5E7D908-F1
#
_cell.length_a   1.000
_cell.length_b   1.000
_cell.length_c   1.000
_cell.angle_alpha   90.00
_cell.angle_beta   90.00
_cell.angle_gamma   90.00
#
_symmetry.space_group_name_H-M   'P 1'
#
loop_
_entity.id
_entity.type
_entity.pdbx_description
1 polymer ?
#
loop_
_entity_poly.entity_id
_entity_poly.type
_entity_poly.pdbx_seq_one_letter_code
_entity_poly.pdbx_strand_id
1 'polypeptide(L)'
;MTKVTPDPPETENVSPYQSLDSKKLHQAAHRALDHYLNPPSSAKPRCSDDRPLQIFAVAHDINTQALLAYTYETFSSATTLTLDLSDDLEGKDRNLALAIHQMLELGLLLIEKALDNKNPLKPVENRVEPVNSAST
;
A
#
# COMPACT_ATOMS: atom_id res chain seq x y z
N MET A 1 24.43 5.23 83.50
CA MET A 1 24.89 5.26 82.10
C MET A 1 25.54 3.93 81.78
N THR A 2 24.89 3.11 80.95
CA THR A 2 25.51 2.03 80.17
C THR A 2 24.83 2.08 78.81
N LYS A 3 25.56 2.53 77.80
CA LYS A 3 25.07 2.55 76.41
C LYS A 3 25.22 1.12 75.89
N VAL A 4 24.14 0.35 75.92
CA VAL A 4 24.10 -0.94 75.23
C VAL A 4 23.83 -0.64 73.76
N THR A 5 24.86 -0.74 72.94
CA THR A 5 24.73 -0.74 71.49
C THR A 5 24.10 -2.07 71.08
N PRO A 6 22.91 -2.11 70.45
CA PRO A 6 22.39 -3.35 69.88
C PRO A 6 23.20 -3.69 68.64
N ASP A 7 23.66 -4.94 68.53
CA ASP A 7 24.25 -5.45 67.30
C ASP A 7 23.23 -5.38 66.15
N PRO A 8 23.66 -5.05 64.92
CA PRO A 8 22.76 -5.01 63.77
C PRO A 8 22.22 -6.42 63.46
N PRO A 9 20.95 -6.55 63.01
CA PRO A 9 20.35 -7.85 62.73
C PRO A 9 21.14 -8.57 61.64
N GLU A 10 21.34 -9.87 61.82
CA GLU A 10 21.93 -10.75 60.80
C GLU A 10 21.11 -10.61 59.51
N THR A 11 21.71 -10.05 58.46
CA THR A 11 21.14 -10.11 57.12
C THR A 11 21.09 -11.58 56.73
N GLU A 12 19.88 -12.17 56.75
CA GLU A 12 19.63 -13.44 56.10
C GLU A 12 20.17 -13.32 54.68
N ASN A 13 21.23 -14.09 54.40
CA ASN A 13 21.78 -14.21 53.06
C ASN A 13 20.76 -15.04 52.28
N VAL A 14 19.69 -14.37 51.84
CA VAL A 14 18.66 -14.94 50.96
C VAL A 14 19.36 -15.30 49.66
N SER A 15 19.82 -16.55 49.60
CA SER A 15 20.33 -17.14 48.39
C SER A 15 19.26 -16.92 47.31
N PRO A 16 19.61 -16.42 46.11
CA PRO A 16 18.63 -16.04 45.09
C PRO A 16 17.65 -17.16 44.70
N TYR A 17 17.92 -18.41 45.11
CA TYR A 17 17.16 -19.62 44.85
C TYR A 17 16.28 -20.14 46.00
N GLN A 18 16.08 -19.37 47.07
CA GLN A 18 15.39 -19.86 48.28
C GLN A 18 13.86 -20.02 48.14
N SER A 19 13.22 -19.37 47.16
CA SER A 19 11.78 -19.51 46.92
C SER A 19 11.44 -20.55 45.84
N LEU A 20 10.31 -21.25 46.01
CA LEU A 20 9.81 -22.28 45.08
C LEU A 20 9.66 -21.78 43.63
N ASP A 21 9.38 -20.49 43.46
CA ASP A 21 9.24 -19.84 42.15
C ASP A 21 10.52 -19.15 41.66
N SER A 22 11.62 -19.17 42.41
CA SER A 22 12.88 -18.50 42.01
C SER A 22 13.37 -18.97 40.64
N LYS A 23 13.30 -20.28 40.33
CA LYS A 23 13.69 -20.79 39.01
C LYS A 23 12.82 -20.23 37.88
N LYS A 24 11.52 -20.02 38.13
CA LYS A 24 10.61 -19.41 37.15
C LYS A 24 10.91 -17.92 36.98
N LEU A 25 11.18 -17.21 38.07
CA LEU A 25 11.58 -15.81 38.04
C LEU A 25 12.91 -15.61 37.31
N HIS A 26 13.89 -16.48 37.57
CA HIS A 26 15.17 -16.49 36.88
C HIS A 26 15.00 -16.76 35.39
N GLN A 27 14.18 -17.75 35.02
CA GLN A 27 13.87 -18.05 33.63
C GLN A 27 13.11 -16.90 32.93
N ALA A 28 12.18 -16.25 33.63
CA ALA A 28 11.45 -15.09 33.13
C ALA A 28 12.39 -13.89 32.93
N ALA A 29 13.32 -13.67 33.86
CA ALA A 29 14.33 -12.62 33.75
C ALA A 29 15.26 -12.86 32.56
N HIS A 30 15.76 -14.08 32.37
CA HIS A 30 16.56 -14.44 31.20
C HIS A 30 15.77 -14.28 29.89
N ARG A 31 14.50 -14.71 29.86
CA ARG A 31 13.63 -14.52 28.68
C ARG A 31 13.40 -13.04 28.36
N ALA A 32 13.21 -12.20 29.38
CA ALA A 32 13.07 -10.76 29.20
C ALA A 32 14.38 -10.16 28.68
N LEU A 33 15.53 -10.54 29.25
CA LEU A 33 16.85 -10.10 28.78
C LEU A 33 17.09 -10.51 27.33
N ASP A 34 16.80 -11.76 26.95
CA ASP A 34 16.94 -12.21 25.56
C ASP A 34 16.02 -11.43 24.61
N HIS A 35 14.79 -11.16 25.01
CA HIS A 35 13.84 -10.38 24.21
C HIS A 35 14.31 -8.94 23.95
N TYR A 36 14.97 -8.30 24.92
CA TYR A 36 15.43 -6.92 24.79
C TYR A 36 16.87 -6.79 24.26
N LEU A 37 17.75 -7.72 24.58
CA LEU A 37 19.17 -7.66 24.22
C LEU A 37 19.49 -8.43 22.92
N ASN A 38 18.71 -9.44 22.57
CA ASN A 38 18.88 -10.26 21.37
C ASN A 38 17.57 -10.32 20.55
N PRO A 39 17.05 -9.17 20.07
CA PRO A 39 15.85 -9.19 19.25
C PRO A 39 16.07 -10.13 18.04
N PRO A 40 15.12 -11.02 17.70
CA PRO A 40 15.25 -11.86 16.52
C PRO A 40 15.47 -10.93 15.33
N SER A 41 16.58 -11.13 14.61
CA SER A 41 17.08 -10.22 13.56
C SER A 41 16.17 -10.08 12.33
N SER A 42 14.91 -10.51 12.40
CA SER A 42 13.94 -10.53 11.31
C SER A 42 12.76 -9.57 11.46
N ALA A 43 12.71 -8.71 12.48
CA ALA A 43 11.62 -7.73 12.64
C ALA A 43 12.09 -6.29 12.88
N LYS A 44 13.28 -5.92 12.37
CA LYS A 44 13.53 -4.52 12.06
C LYS A 44 12.85 -4.25 10.71
N PRO A 45 11.79 -3.43 10.58
CA PRO A 45 11.61 -2.76 9.30
C PRO A 45 12.91 -2.02 9.12
N ARG A 46 13.71 -2.44 8.13
CA ARG A 46 14.94 -1.74 7.81
C ARG A 46 14.54 -0.29 7.63
N CYS A 47 14.90 0.55 8.59
CA CYS A 47 15.15 1.95 8.34
C CYS A 47 16.48 1.95 7.58
N SER A 48 16.49 1.31 6.41
CA SER A 48 17.42 1.64 5.36
C SER A 48 16.95 3.00 4.90
N ASP A 49 17.83 3.97 5.01
CA ASP A 49 17.77 5.31 4.43
C ASP A 49 17.80 5.25 2.87
N ASP A 50 17.14 4.23 2.34
CA ASP A 50 17.11 3.77 0.94
C ASP A 50 15.70 3.24 0.62
N ARG A 51 14.69 3.66 1.41
CA ARG A 51 13.32 3.55 0.92
C ARG A 51 13.19 4.57 -0.21
N PRO A 52 12.83 4.17 -1.44
CA PRO A 52 12.49 5.14 -2.45
C PRO A 52 11.43 6.05 -1.84
N LEU A 53 11.64 7.36 -1.91
CA LEU A 53 10.66 8.37 -1.52
C LEU A 53 9.43 8.15 -2.42
N GLN A 54 8.53 7.29 -1.98
CA GLN A 54 7.31 6.99 -2.69
C GLN A 54 6.35 8.16 -2.45
N ILE A 55 6.47 9.18 -3.31
CA ILE A 55 5.63 10.38 -3.26
C ILE A 55 4.21 10.05 -3.73
N PHE A 56 4.04 9.01 -4.57
CA PHE A 56 2.75 8.59 -5.12
C PHE A 56 2.53 7.08 -4.94
N ALA A 57 1.30 6.71 -4.60
CA ALA A 57 0.85 5.32 -4.53
C ALA A 57 -0.58 5.21 -5.08
N VAL A 58 -0.90 4.06 -5.68
CA VAL A 58 -2.28 3.74 -6.08
C VAL A 58 -2.99 3.12 -4.87
N ALA A 59 -4.14 3.66 -4.49
CA ALA A 59 -4.93 3.14 -3.37
C ALA A 59 -5.44 1.72 -3.67
N HIS A 60 -5.38 0.82 -2.67
CA HIS A 60 -5.71 -0.60 -2.85
C HIS A 60 -7.20 -0.84 -3.16
N ASP A 61 -8.07 0.02 -2.65
CA ASP A 61 -9.53 -0.03 -2.74
C ASP A 61 -10.10 0.92 -3.82
N ILE A 62 -9.25 1.47 -4.68
CA ILE A 62 -9.71 2.37 -5.73
C ILE A 62 -10.63 1.64 -6.71
N ASN A 63 -11.75 2.28 -7.04
CA ASN A 63 -12.66 1.78 -8.06
C ASN A 63 -11.92 1.66 -9.41
N THR A 64 -11.94 0.48 -10.03
CA THR A 64 -11.32 0.24 -11.34
C THR A 64 -11.85 1.20 -12.42
N GLN A 65 -13.12 1.60 -12.36
CA GLN A 65 -13.67 2.61 -13.29
C GLN A 65 -13.00 3.98 -13.10
N ALA A 66 -12.84 4.42 -11.84
CA ALA A 66 -12.16 5.66 -11.53
C ALA A 66 -10.67 5.60 -11.93
N LEU A 67 -10.02 4.45 -11.73
CA LEU A 67 -8.64 4.23 -12.15
C LEU A 67 -8.48 4.31 -13.67
N LEU A 68 -9.37 3.65 -14.43
CA LEU A 68 -9.35 3.70 -15.90
C LEU A 68 -9.68 5.10 -16.44
N ALA A 69 -10.64 5.80 -15.84
CA ALA A 69 -10.97 7.18 -16.20
C ALA A 69 -9.79 8.13 -15.96
N TYR A 70 -9.15 8.04 -14.79
CA TYR A 70 -7.95 8.83 -14.49
C TYR A 70 -6.78 8.49 -15.42
N THR A 71 -6.64 7.21 -15.78
CA THR A 71 -5.62 6.78 -16.75
C THR A 71 -5.91 7.37 -18.12
N TYR A 72 -7.17 7.36 -18.58
CA TYR A 72 -7.59 7.98 -19.84
C TYR A 72 -7.26 9.48 -19.86
N GLU A 73 -7.63 10.21 -18.81
CA GLU A 73 -7.35 11.65 -18.69
C GLU A 73 -5.86 11.95 -18.67
N THR A 74 -5.06 11.12 -17.99
CA THR A 74 -3.60 11.24 -17.96
C THR A 74 -2.98 11.00 -19.34
N PHE A 75 -3.43 9.97 -20.06
CA PHE A 75 -2.96 9.68 -21.42
C PHE A 75 -3.38 10.78 -22.39
N SER A 76 -4.64 11.24 -22.31
CA SER A 76 -5.14 12.33 -23.15
C SER A 76 -4.30 13.60 -22.95
N SER A 77 -4.00 13.95 -21.69
CA SER A 77 -3.11 15.07 -21.36
C SER A 77 -1.71 14.87 -21.93
N ALA A 78 -1.13 13.68 -21.79
CA ALA A 78 0.20 13.36 -22.32
C ALA A 78 0.25 13.40 -23.86
N THR A 79 -0.82 12.96 -24.53
CA THR A 79 -0.98 13.00 -25.98
C THR A 79 -0.95 14.45 -26.47
N THR A 80 -1.73 15.35 -25.85
CA THR A 80 -1.74 16.78 -26.19
C THR A 80 -0.37 17.40 -25.96
N LEU A 81 0.24 17.19 -24.80
CA LEU A 81 1.57 17.75 -24.49
C LEU A 81 2.66 17.25 -25.43
N THR A 82 2.60 15.99 -25.84
CA THR A 82 3.56 15.40 -26.78
C THR A 82 3.38 15.98 -28.18
N LEU A 83 2.13 16.24 -28.59
CA LEU A 83 1.84 16.86 -29.87
C LEU A 83 2.30 18.32 -29.89
N ASP A 84 1.97 19.09 -28.84
CA ASP A 84 2.44 20.47 -28.68
C ASP A 84 3.98 20.53 -28.71
N LEU A 85 4.66 19.62 -28.00
CA LEU A 85 6.12 19.50 -28.05
C LEU A 85 6.63 19.17 -29.46
N SER A 86 5.90 18.37 -30.24
CA SER A 86 6.31 18.01 -31.58
C SER A 86 6.30 19.19 -32.56
N ASP A 87 5.51 20.23 -32.27
CA ASP A 87 5.46 21.45 -33.07
C ASP A 87 6.68 22.34 -32.84
N ASP A 88 7.31 22.26 -31.66
CA ASP A 88 8.54 22.97 -31.32
C ASP A 88 9.82 22.24 -31.77
N LEU A 89 9.70 21.02 -32.29
CA LEU A 89 10.83 20.17 -32.70
C LEU A 89 10.94 20.07 -34.22
N GLU A 90 12.14 19.72 -34.70
CA GLU A 90 12.39 19.50 -36.14
C GLU A 90 13.11 18.17 -36.40
N GLY A 91 13.08 17.73 -37.66
CA GLY A 91 13.83 16.57 -38.16
C GLY A 91 13.58 15.28 -37.37
N LYS A 92 14.66 14.65 -36.90
CA LYS A 92 14.61 13.37 -36.18
C LYS A 92 13.84 13.46 -34.86
N ASP A 93 14.01 14.55 -34.12
CA ASP A 93 13.44 14.67 -32.77
C ASP A 93 11.93 14.89 -32.84
N ARG A 94 11.46 15.63 -33.85
CA ARG A 94 10.03 15.69 -34.19
C ARG A 94 9.46 14.32 -34.51
N ASN A 95 10.16 13.53 -35.34
CA ASN A 95 9.71 12.17 -35.68
C ASN A 95 9.64 11.27 -34.43
N LEU A 96 10.57 11.43 -33.48
CA LEU A 96 10.54 10.71 -32.22
C LEU A 96 9.33 11.13 -31.37
N ALA A 97 9.05 12.43 -31.23
CA ALA A 97 7.88 12.93 -30.51
C ALA A 97 6.57 12.41 -31.12
N LEU A 98 6.45 12.44 -32.46
CA LEU A 98 5.29 11.89 -33.16
C LEU A 98 5.15 10.37 -32.97
N ALA A 99 6.25 9.62 -32.88
CA ALA A 99 6.20 8.20 -32.56
C ALA A 99 5.68 7.94 -31.14
N ILE A 100 6.09 8.74 -30.16
CA ILE A 100 5.57 8.68 -28.78
C ILE A 100 4.08 9.02 -28.78
N HIS A 101 3.67 10.08 -29.47
CA HIS A 101 2.26 10.46 -29.61
C HIS A 101 1.43 9.30 -30.18
N GLN A 102 1.91 8.65 -31.24
CA GLN A 102 1.23 7.47 -31.82
C GLN A 102 1.10 6.31 -30.82
N MET A 103 2.11 6.07 -29.98
CA MET A 103 2.02 5.03 -28.94
C MET A 103 1.00 5.38 -27.84
N LEU A 104 0.87 6.67 -27.49
CA LEU A 104 -0.12 7.14 -26.52
C LEU A 104 -1.55 7.01 -27.08
N GLU A 105 -1.78 7.36 -28.35
CA GLU A 105 -3.05 7.15 -29.05
C GLU A 105 -3.47 5.68 -29.05
N LEU A 106 -2.53 4.76 -29.34
CA LEU A 106 -2.79 3.32 -29.23
C LEU A 106 -3.16 2.91 -27.79
N GLY A 107 -2.52 3.51 -26.79
CA GLY A 107 -2.86 3.32 -25.37
C GLY A 107 -4.29 3.78 -25.04
N LEU A 108 -4.70 4.95 -25.54
CA LEU A 108 -6.05 5.48 -25.36
C LEU A 108 -7.10 4.52 -25.92
N LEU A 109 -6.91 4.00 -27.14
CA LEU A 109 -7.82 3.01 -27.74
C LEU A 109 -7.98 1.75 -26.89
N LEU A 110 -6.89 1.26 -26.28
CA LEU A 110 -6.94 0.11 -25.38
C LEU A 110 -7.71 0.42 -24.08
N ILE A 111 -7.55 1.63 -23.54
CA ILE A 111 -8.26 2.08 -22.34
C ILE A 111 -9.76 2.27 -22.63
N GLU A 112 -10.12 2.90 -23.74
CA GLU A 112 -11.50 3.03 -24.20
C GLU A 112 -12.16 1.65 -24.33
N LYS A 113 -11.46 0.71 -24.96
CA LYS A 113 -11.95 -0.67 -25.06
C LYS A 113 -12.13 -1.33 -23.68
N ALA A 114 -11.24 -1.06 -22.73
CA ALA A 114 -11.35 -1.58 -21.38
C ALA A 114 -12.53 -0.96 -20.60
N LEU A 115 -12.82 0.33 -20.82
CA LEU A 115 -14.00 1.01 -20.27
C LEU A 115 -15.29 0.44 -20.84
N ASP A 116 -15.38 0.29 -22.16
CA ASP A 116 -16.55 -0.30 -22.84
C ASP A 116 -16.89 -1.70 -22.33
N ASN A 117 -15.88 -2.54 -22.13
CA ASN A 117 -16.07 -3.90 -21.62
C ASN A 117 -16.65 -3.94 -20.20
N LYS A 118 -16.50 -2.86 -19.43
CA LYS A 118 -17.05 -2.74 -18.06
C LYS A 118 -18.46 -2.15 -18.05
N ASN A 119 -18.86 -1.50 -19.14
CA ASN A 119 -20.18 -0.94 -19.30
C ASN A 119 -20.89 -1.59 -20.49
N PRO A 120 -21.15 -2.92 -20.45
CA PRO A 120 -21.85 -3.57 -21.55
C PRO A 120 -23.22 -2.91 -21.68
N LEU A 121 -23.48 -2.36 -22.88
CA LEU A 121 -24.80 -1.82 -23.23
C LEU A 121 -25.84 -2.86 -22.84
N LYS A 122 -26.70 -2.53 -21.86
CA LYS A 122 -27.85 -3.39 -21.56
C LYS A 122 -28.66 -3.49 -22.85
N PRO A 123 -29.02 -4.71 -23.30
CA PRO A 123 -29.89 -4.85 -24.46
C PRO A 123 -31.14 -4.01 -24.20
N VAL A 124 -31.49 -3.15 -25.16
CA VAL A 124 -32.77 -2.45 -25.15
C VAL A 124 -33.83 -3.53 -25.23
N GLU A 125 -34.41 -3.87 -24.07
CA GLU A 125 -35.52 -4.80 -24.00
C GLU A 125 -36.70 -4.13 -24.72
N ASN A 126 -36.91 -4.56 -25.97
CA ASN A 126 -38.05 -4.17 -26.77
C ASN A 126 -39.31 -4.62 -26.03
N ARG A 127 -39.88 -3.69 -25.26
CA ARG A 127 -41.20 -3.82 -24.64
C ARG A 127 -42.24 -3.89 -25.75
N VAL A 128 -42.49 -5.10 -26.24
CA VAL A 128 -43.70 -5.39 -27.01
C VAL A 128 -44.86 -5.33 -26.02
N GLU A 129 -45.52 -4.18 -25.96
CA GLU A 129 -46.80 -4.03 -25.27
C GLU A 129 -47.79 -5.06 -25.85
N PRO A 130 -48.45 -5.89 -25.03
CA PRO A 130 -49.51 -6.76 -25.54
C PRO A 130 -50.69 -5.88 -25.96
N VAL A 131 -51.05 -5.94 -27.23
CA VAL A 131 -52.31 -5.40 -27.74
C VAL A 131 -53.44 -6.17 -27.08
N ASN A 132 -53.96 -5.62 -25.99
CA ASN A 132 -55.27 -5.96 -25.45
C ASN A 132 -56.32 -5.29 -26.35
N SER A 133 -56.91 -6.07 -27.25
CA SER A 133 -58.22 -5.75 -27.83
C SER A 133 -59.17 -6.91 -27.54
N ALA A 134 -59.77 -6.82 -26.36
CA ALA A 134 -61.10 -7.36 -26.11
C ALA A 134 -62.15 -6.52 -26.87
N SER A 135 -63.29 -7.14 -27.15
CA SER A 135 -64.53 -6.59 -27.74
C SER A 135 -64.47 -6.46 -29.27
N THR A 136 -65.30 -7.15 -30.05
CA THR A 136 -66.76 -7.34 -29.93
C THR A 136 -67.20 -8.62 -30.63
#